data_AF-A0A7D5RL19-F1
#
_entry.id   AF-A0A7D5RL19-F1
#
_cell.length_a   1.000
_cell.length_b   1.000
_cell.length_c   1.000
_cell.angle_alpha   90.00
_cell.angle_beta   90.00
_cell.angle_gamma   90.00
#
_symmetry.space_group_name_H-M   'P 1'
#
loop_
_entity.id
_entity.type
_entity.pdbx_description
1 polymer ?
#
loop_
_entity_poly.entity_id
_entity_poly.type
_entity_poly.pdbx_seq_one_letter_code
_entity_poly.pdbx_strand_id
1 'polypeptide(L)'
;MKPLALLNSLVFLALVFACNKPAENTQDTITEIPEAEALPAESLEGEWHMITEVDGEWVLFYPCDADNTFIQIQADSIVIGWGQDATAGKIESWSNDGNKLTLAVNDSYAVNTYQVNTGLNGYTEWWLWEDAEKPSRFIHARNKAQYKEVRQPCKECWEDCEEE
;
A
#
# COMPACT_ATOMS: atom_id res chain seq x y z
N MET A 1 -52.52 30.92 22.67
CA MET A 1 -52.44 30.59 24.11
C MET A 1 -51.34 31.44 24.74
N LYS A 2 -51.39 31.73 26.05
CA LYS A 2 -50.51 32.72 26.71
C LYS A 2 -49.09 32.19 26.99
N PRO A 3 -48.06 33.05 27.03
CA PRO A 3 -46.74 32.73 27.56
C PRO A 3 -46.61 33.05 29.06
N LEU A 4 -45.76 32.31 29.77
CA LEU A 4 -45.13 32.67 31.07
C LEU A 4 -43.64 32.30 30.92
N ALA A 5 -42.64 33.18 31.12
CA ALA A 5 -42.26 33.94 32.32
C ALA A 5 -41.65 33.02 33.41
N LEU A 6 -40.56 33.32 34.12
CA LEU A 6 -39.45 34.30 34.15
C LEU A 6 -38.81 34.15 35.57
N LEU A 7 -37.61 34.71 35.83
CA LEU A 7 -37.00 34.88 37.18
C LEU A 7 -36.56 33.54 37.87
N ASN A 8 -35.65 33.45 38.87
CA ASN A 8 -34.61 34.28 39.53
C ASN A 8 -33.72 33.30 40.35
N SER A 9 -32.48 33.52 40.82
CA SER A 9 -31.44 34.59 40.76
C SER A 9 -30.05 33.87 40.64
N LEU A 10 -28.85 34.44 40.50
CA LEU A 10 -28.14 35.65 40.97
C LEU A 10 -27.75 35.67 42.47
N VAL A 11 -26.45 35.43 42.75
CA VAL A 11 -25.54 35.96 43.81
C VAL A 11 -24.46 34.88 44.07
N PHE A 12 -23.16 35.01 43.73
CA PHE A 12 -22.06 35.97 44.03
C PHE A 12 -21.19 35.66 45.28
N LEU A 13 -19.86 35.75 45.07
CA LEU A 13 -18.76 35.76 46.06
C LEU A 13 -18.45 34.43 46.79
N ALA A 14 -17.21 34.11 47.19
CA ALA A 14 -16.00 34.94 47.24
C ALA A 14 -14.69 34.18 46.88
N LEU A 15 -13.62 34.95 46.69
CA LEU A 15 -12.27 34.49 46.31
C LEU A 15 -11.55 33.73 47.43
N VAL A 16 -10.62 32.86 47.04
CA VAL A 16 -9.38 32.64 47.80
C VAL A 16 -8.20 32.79 46.83
N PHE A 17 -7.36 33.81 47.07
CA PHE A 17 -6.07 33.95 46.41
C PHE A 17 -5.06 32.95 47.02
N ALA A 18 -4.38 32.18 46.18
CA ALA A 18 -3.10 31.55 46.51
C ALA A 18 -2.17 31.69 45.29
N CYS A 19 -0.92 32.10 45.53
CA CYS A 19 -0.03 32.60 44.49
C CYS A 19 1.09 31.61 44.12
N ASN A 20 1.78 31.90 43.02
CA ASN A 20 3.07 31.33 42.57
C ASN A 20 3.07 29.87 42.06
N LYS A 21 3.17 29.74 40.72
CA LYS A 21 4.46 29.65 40.02
C LYS A 21 4.28 30.18 38.58
N PRO A 22 5.32 30.74 37.93
CA PRO A 22 5.29 30.88 36.48
C PRO A 22 5.30 29.47 35.88
N ALA A 23 4.33 29.16 35.03
CA ALA A 23 4.45 27.99 34.16
C ALA A 23 5.62 28.27 33.21
N GLU A 24 6.58 27.33 33.15
CA GLU A 24 7.67 27.42 32.20
C GLU A 24 7.12 27.52 30.77
N ASN A 25 7.91 28.16 29.92
CA ASN A 25 7.72 28.22 28.49
C ASN A 25 7.70 26.78 27.95
N THR A 26 6.50 26.20 27.80
CA THR A 26 6.32 24.95 27.05
C THR A 26 6.74 25.25 25.62
N GLN A 27 7.99 24.94 25.29
CA GLN A 27 8.39 24.83 23.90
C GLN A 27 7.39 23.90 23.24
N ASP A 28 6.79 24.35 22.14
CA ASP A 28 6.09 23.45 21.23
C ASP A 28 7.12 22.43 20.74
N THR A 29 7.24 21.33 21.48
CA THR A 29 7.91 20.13 21.01
C THR A 29 7.03 19.61 19.90
N ILE A 30 7.27 20.14 18.70
CA ILE A 30 6.91 19.49 17.45
C ILE A 30 7.52 18.10 17.58
N THR A 31 6.68 17.13 17.90
CA THR A 31 7.04 15.73 17.79
C THR A 31 7.22 15.51 16.31
N GLU A 32 8.47 15.63 15.85
CA GLU A 32 8.87 15.17 14.53
C GLU A 32 8.42 13.71 14.45
N ILE A 33 7.32 13.51 13.72
CA ILE A 33 6.90 12.17 13.31
C ILE A 33 8.12 11.62 12.57
N PRO A 34 8.67 10.46 12.95
CA PRO A 34 9.84 9.93 12.29
C PRO A 34 9.59 9.92 10.78
N GLU A 35 10.39 10.70 10.06
CA GLU A 35 10.38 10.70 8.60
C GLU A 35 10.60 9.26 8.17
N ALA A 36 9.66 8.71 7.40
CA ALA A 36 9.70 7.31 7.04
C ALA A 36 11.00 7.06 6.25
N GLU A 37 11.95 6.36 6.87
CA GLU A 37 13.30 6.23 6.33
C GLU A 37 13.23 5.75 4.87
N ALA A 38 13.91 6.49 3.98
CA ALA A 38 13.91 6.24 2.55
C ALA A 38 14.35 4.79 2.28
N LEU A 39 13.38 3.93 1.93
CA LEU A 39 13.63 2.50 1.79
C LEU A 39 14.58 2.27 0.59
N PRO A 40 15.71 1.57 0.80
CA PRO A 40 16.71 1.37 -0.25
C PRO A 40 16.14 0.53 -1.39
N ALA A 41 16.60 0.76 -2.62
CA ALA A 41 16.14 0.03 -3.81
C ALA A 41 16.41 -1.48 -3.66
N GLU A 42 17.52 -1.85 -3.04
CA GLU A 42 17.91 -3.23 -2.71
C GLU A 42 16.83 -3.98 -1.88
N SER A 43 15.96 -3.26 -1.15
CA SER A 43 14.88 -3.88 -0.36
C SER A 43 13.79 -4.54 -1.21
N LEU A 44 13.73 -4.22 -2.51
CA LEU A 44 12.82 -4.83 -3.48
C LEU A 44 13.39 -6.02 -4.24
N GLU A 45 14.69 -6.34 -4.13
CA GLU A 45 15.25 -7.50 -4.81
C GLU A 45 14.54 -8.80 -4.40
N GLY A 46 14.28 -9.67 -5.38
CA GLY A 46 13.56 -10.93 -5.20
C GLY A 46 12.31 -11.05 -6.07
N GLU A 47 11.48 -12.04 -5.73
CA GLU A 47 10.25 -12.38 -6.43
C GLU A 47 9.04 -11.97 -5.58
N TRP A 48 8.03 -11.39 -6.22
CA TRP A 48 6.84 -10.82 -5.58
C TRP A 48 5.59 -11.29 -6.31
N HIS A 49 4.54 -11.65 -5.57
CA HIS A 49 3.27 -12.16 -6.12
C HIS A 49 2.09 -11.28 -5.75
N MET A 50 1.19 -11.07 -6.70
CA MET A 50 -0.02 -10.30 -6.48
C MET A 50 -0.96 -11.06 -5.55
N ILE A 51 -1.43 -10.39 -4.50
CA ILE A 51 -2.55 -10.85 -3.67
C ILE A 51 -3.82 -10.11 -4.05
N THR A 52 -4.92 -10.85 -4.13
CA THR A 52 -6.25 -10.35 -4.49
C THR A 52 -7.19 -10.55 -3.32
N GLU A 53 -8.10 -9.60 -3.09
CA GLU A 53 -9.17 -9.75 -2.10
C GLU A 53 -10.34 -10.52 -2.71
N VAL A 54 -10.64 -11.70 -2.16
CA VAL A 54 -11.76 -12.57 -2.56
C VAL A 54 -12.57 -12.88 -1.32
N ASP A 55 -13.86 -12.55 -1.32
CA ASP A 55 -14.79 -12.69 -0.18
C ASP A 55 -14.27 -12.07 1.15
N GLY A 56 -13.42 -11.04 1.06
CA GLY A 56 -12.79 -10.37 2.21
C GLY A 56 -11.51 -11.03 2.72
N GLU A 57 -11.03 -12.11 2.09
CA GLU A 57 -9.73 -12.74 2.35
C GLU A 57 -8.71 -12.34 1.30
N TRP A 58 -7.47 -12.03 1.71
CA TRP A 58 -6.36 -11.84 0.77
C TRP A 58 -5.78 -13.20 0.37
N VAL A 59 -5.80 -13.50 -0.92
CA VAL A 59 -5.40 -14.81 -1.48
C VAL A 59 -4.41 -14.66 -2.63
N LEU A 60 -3.63 -15.71 -2.88
CA LEU A 60 -2.89 -15.88 -4.13
C LEU A 60 -3.88 -16.40 -5.18
N PHE A 61 -4.44 -15.49 -5.98
CA PHE A 61 -5.42 -15.83 -7.00
C PHE A 61 -4.73 -16.20 -8.32
N TYR A 62 -5.14 -17.34 -8.87
CA TYR A 62 -4.74 -17.85 -10.18
C TYR A 62 -6.00 -17.95 -11.06
N PRO A 63 -6.12 -17.09 -12.09
CA PRO A 63 -7.18 -17.22 -13.08
C PRO A 63 -7.21 -18.60 -13.76
N CYS A 64 -8.33 -18.89 -14.41
CA CYS A 64 -8.60 -20.12 -15.14
C CYS A 64 -7.66 -20.36 -16.34
N ASP A 65 -7.17 -19.27 -16.94
CA ASP A 65 -6.45 -19.23 -18.21
C ASP A 65 -5.07 -18.53 -18.09
N ALA A 66 -4.70 -18.07 -16.89
CA ALA A 66 -3.50 -17.27 -16.65
C ALA A 66 -2.88 -17.59 -15.28
N ASP A 67 -1.56 -17.44 -15.16
CA ASP A 67 -0.90 -17.48 -13.86
C ASP A 67 -1.17 -16.22 -13.01
N ASN A 68 -0.84 -16.30 -11.72
CA ASN A 68 -0.84 -15.15 -10.83
C ASN A 68 0.20 -14.10 -11.28
N THR A 69 -0.20 -12.83 -11.35
CA THR A 69 0.72 -11.72 -11.70
C THR A 69 1.88 -11.66 -10.72
N PHE A 70 3.12 -11.65 -11.24
CA PHE A 70 4.33 -11.60 -10.42
C PHE A 70 5.32 -10.55 -10.92
N ILE A 71 6.21 -10.12 -10.04
CA ILE A 71 7.31 -9.21 -10.33
C ILE A 71 8.59 -9.84 -9.79
N GLN A 72 9.60 -10.00 -10.64
CA GLN A 72 10.94 -10.43 -10.25
C GLN A 72 11.93 -9.28 -10.47
N ILE A 73 12.67 -8.92 -9.42
CA ILE A 73 13.58 -7.77 -9.41
C ILE A 73 14.99 -8.25 -9.07
N GLN A 74 15.94 -7.80 -9.87
CA GLN A 74 17.38 -7.92 -9.67
C GLN A 74 17.98 -6.50 -9.67
N ALA A 75 19.27 -6.37 -9.34
CA ALA A 75 19.93 -5.07 -9.15
C ALA A 75 19.75 -4.05 -10.30
N ASP A 76 19.68 -4.52 -11.55
CA ASP A 76 19.57 -3.67 -12.75
C ASP A 76 18.44 -4.09 -13.70
N SER A 77 17.58 -5.04 -13.31
CA SER A 77 16.57 -5.61 -14.21
C SER A 77 15.31 -6.06 -13.48
N ILE A 78 14.19 -5.99 -14.21
CA ILE A 78 12.86 -6.38 -13.74
C ILE A 78 12.18 -7.26 -14.79
N VAL A 79 11.45 -8.26 -14.32
CA VAL A 79 10.51 -9.06 -15.12
C VAL A 79 9.14 -8.95 -14.47
N ILE A 80 8.11 -8.60 -15.24
CA ILE A 80 6.72 -8.60 -14.80
C ILE A 80 5.99 -9.68 -15.59
N GLY A 81 5.53 -10.72 -14.88
CA GLY A 81 4.66 -11.73 -15.46
C GLY A 81 3.20 -11.31 -15.32
N TRP A 82 2.52 -11.14 -16.45
CA TRP A 82 1.13 -10.72 -16.58
C TRP A 82 0.16 -11.91 -16.64
N GLY A 83 0.57 -13.07 -16.14
CA GLY A 83 -0.21 -14.31 -16.11
C GLY A 83 -0.17 -15.14 -17.40
N GLN A 84 -0.40 -14.52 -18.57
CA GLN A 84 -0.28 -15.18 -19.89
C GLN A 84 0.96 -14.77 -20.69
N ASP A 85 1.56 -13.63 -20.35
CA ASP A 85 2.74 -13.06 -21.03
C ASP A 85 3.68 -12.46 -19.98
N ALA A 86 4.90 -12.08 -20.36
CA ALA A 86 5.85 -11.41 -19.49
C ALA A 86 6.63 -10.31 -20.20
N THR A 87 6.73 -9.14 -19.58
CA THR A 87 7.65 -8.08 -20.02
C THR A 87 8.92 -8.12 -19.17
N ALA A 88 10.06 -7.84 -19.81
CA ALA A 88 11.35 -7.72 -19.14
C ALA A 88 12.02 -6.42 -19.55
N GLY A 89 12.69 -5.76 -18.60
CA GLY A 89 13.36 -4.49 -18.87
C GLY A 89 14.53 -4.22 -17.94
N LYS A 90 15.41 -3.34 -18.41
CA LYS A 90 16.53 -2.81 -17.63
C LYS A 90 16.06 -1.65 -16.78
N ILE A 91 16.39 -1.65 -15.50
CA ILE A 91 16.11 -0.54 -14.60
C ILE A 91 17.18 0.52 -14.83
N GLU A 92 16.79 1.64 -15.43
CA GLU A 92 17.69 2.74 -15.80
C GLU A 92 17.90 3.73 -14.66
N SER A 93 16.89 3.91 -13.79
CA SER A 93 17.02 4.71 -12.58
C SER A 93 16.01 4.35 -11.49
N TRP A 94 16.39 4.69 -10.27
CA TRP A 94 15.59 4.61 -9.07
C TRP A 94 15.45 6.03 -8.49
N SER A 95 14.24 6.44 -8.12
CA SER A 95 13.98 7.70 -7.42
C SER A 95 13.15 7.42 -6.18
N ASN A 96 13.65 7.80 -5.00
CA ASN A 96 12.96 7.63 -3.72
C ASN A 96 12.44 8.99 -3.23
N ASP A 97 11.17 9.02 -2.82
CA ASP A 97 10.45 10.13 -2.21
C ASP A 97 9.79 9.62 -0.91
N GLY A 98 10.63 9.34 0.09
CA GLY A 98 10.25 8.79 1.40
C GLY A 98 9.80 7.33 1.34
N ASN A 99 8.49 7.09 1.52
CA ASN A 99 7.91 5.75 1.44
C ASN A 99 7.58 5.31 0.01
N LYS A 100 7.75 6.21 -0.97
CA LYS A 100 7.44 6.00 -2.38
C LYS A 100 8.70 5.86 -3.21
N LEU A 101 8.82 4.74 -3.91
CA LEU A 101 9.89 4.48 -4.88
C LEU A 101 9.32 4.56 -6.30
N THR A 102 10.09 5.12 -7.21
CA THR A 102 9.78 5.21 -8.64
C THR A 102 10.90 4.56 -9.44
N LEU A 103 10.54 3.62 -10.30
CA LEU A 103 11.46 2.87 -11.17
C LEU A 103 11.26 3.35 -12.62
N ALA A 104 12.34 3.75 -13.29
CA ALA A 104 12.34 3.94 -14.74
C ALA A 104 12.91 2.69 -15.42
N VAL A 105 12.12 2.05 -16.27
CA VAL A 105 12.41 0.72 -16.82
C VAL A 105 12.36 0.76 -18.34
N ASN A 106 13.46 0.41 -18.99
CA ASN A 106 13.59 0.31 -20.44
C ASN A 106 13.36 -1.13 -20.90
N ASP A 107 12.26 -1.40 -21.59
CA ASP A 107 11.87 -2.73 -22.11
C ASP A 107 12.34 -2.99 -23.56
N SER A 108 13.21 -2.12 -24.09
CA SER A 108 13.65 -2.05 -25.50
C SER A 108 12.66 -1.39 -26.48
N TYR A 109 11.41 -1.15 -26.09
CA TYR A 109 10.41 -0.43 -26.88
C TYR A 109 10.16 0.98 -26.35
N ALA A 110 10.07 1.13 -25.02
CA ALA A 110 9.83 2.37 -24.33
C ALA A 110 10.55 2.42 -22.96
N VAL A 111 10.54 3.59 -22.33
CA VAL A 111 10.88 3.73 -20.90
C VAL A 111 9.57 3.87 -20.13
N ASN A 112 9.17 2.80 -19.47
CA ASN A 112 8.01 2.75 -18.59
C ASN A 112 8.39 3.25 -17.19
N THR A 113 7.42 3.78 -16.45
CA THR A 113 7.63 4.26 -15.07
C THR A 113 6.68 3.54 -14.12
N TYR A 114 7.23 2.80 -13.16
CA TYR A 114 6.45 2.10 -12.13
C TYR A 114 6.60 2.80 -10.79
N GLN A 115 5.51 2.89 -10.03
CA GLN A 115 5.50 3.49 -8.70
C GLN A 115 5.18 2.43 -7.64
N VAL A 116 5.87 2.52 -6.51
CA VAL A 116 5.82 1.54 -5.42
C VAL A 116 5.73 2.26 -4.07
N ASN A 117 4.86 1.77 -3.19
CA ASN A 117 4.97 2.03 -1.76
C ASN A 117 5.51 0.78 -1.04
N THR A 118 6.67 0.92 -0.39
CA THR A 118 7.36 -0.19 0.31
C THR A 118 7.14 -0.23 1.83
N GLY A 119 6.65 0.86 2.42
CA GLY A 119 6.49 1.00 3.89
C GLY A 119 5.27 0.29 4.51
N LEU A 120 4.80 -0.81 3.92
CA LEU A 120 3.58 -1.51 4.35
C LEU A 120 3.91 -2.87 5.00
N ASN A 121 3.16 -3.23 6.04
CA ASN A 121 3.45 -4.42 6.84
C ASN A 121 3.16 -5.72 6.05
N GLY A 122 4.20 -6.31 5.47
CA GLY A 122 4.19 -7.64 4.85
C GLY A 122 3.92 -7.67 3.34
N TYR A 123 3.56 -6.55 2.73
CA TYR A 123 3.28 -6.39 1.31
C TYR A 123 3.79 -5.03 0.77
N THR A 124 3.79 -4.88 -0.54
CA THR A 124 4.10 -3.64 -1.27
C THR A 124 2.91 -3.25 -2.13
N GLU A 125 2.71 -1.95 -2.38
CA GLU A 125 1.64 -1.44 -3.25
C GLU A 125 2.25 -0.90 -4.56
N TRP A 126 1.87 -1.48 -5.69
CA TRP A 126 2.42 -1.22 -7.02
C TRP A 126 1.38 -0.61 -7.97
N TRP A 127 1.76 0.49 -8.63
CA TRP A 127 1.07 0.99 -9.82
C TRP A 127 1.80 0.45 -11.05
N LEU A 128 1.27 -0.66 -11.60
CA LEU A 128 1.82 -1.34 -12.78
C LEU A 128 1.22 -0.85 -14.11
N TRP A 129 -0.03 -0.38 -14.08
CA TRP A 129 -0.76 0.14 -15.24
C TRP A 129 -0.88 1.66 -15.14
N GLU A 130 -0.72 2.36 -16.27
CA GLU A 130 -0.71 3.83 -16.34
C GLU A 130 -2.05 4.46 -15.90
N ASP A 131 -3.15 3.74 -16.09
CA ASP A 131 -4.52 4.13 -15.77
C ASP A 131 -5.06 3.57 -14.43
N ALA A 132 -4.22 2.90 -13.64
CA ALA A 132 -4.63 2.29 -12.38
C ALA A 132 -5.03 3.32 -11.30
N GLU A 133 -6.32 3.43 -11.00
CA GLU A 133 -6.84 4.28 -9.91
C GLU A 133 -6.31 3.88 -8.51
N LYS A 134 -5.91 2.61 -8.34
CA LYS A 134 -5.45 2.02 -7.08
C LYS A 134 -4.26 1.08 -7.33
N PRO A 135 -3.35 0.92 -6.36
CA PRO A 135 -2.25 -0.01 -6.49
C PRO A 135 -2.72 -1.46 -6.35
N SER A 136 -2.06 -2.37 -7.06
CA SER A 136 -2.11 -3.80 -6.75
C SER A 136 -1.17 -4.13 -5.59
N ARG A 137 -1.55 -5.11 -4.78
CA ARG A 137 -0.76 -5.52 -3.60
C ARG A 137 0.08 -6.73 -3.91
N PHE A 138 1.35 -6.68 -3.55
CA PHE A 138 2.34 -7.72 -3.83
C PHE A 138 3.04 -8.17 -2.56
N ILE A 139 3.12 -9.49 -2.34
CA ILE A 139 3.89 -10.10 -1.25
C ILE A 139 5.19 -10.70 -1.78
N HIS A 140 6.27 -10.60 -1.01
CA HIS A 140 7.52 -11.26 -1.39
C HIS A 140 7.35 -12.79 -1.32
N ALA A 141 7.94 -13.55 -2.24
CA ALA A 141 7.73 -14.99 -2.42
C ALA A 141 7.95 -15.82 -1.14
N ARG A 142 8.91 -15.42 -0.31
CA ARG A 142 9.15 -15.96 1.07
C ARG A 142 7.92 -15.98 1.99
N ASN A 143 6.90 -15.15 1.72
CA ASN A 143 5.66 -15.05 2.50
C ASN A 143 4.50 -15.85 1.89
N LYS A 144 4.61 -16.42 0.67
CA LYS A 144 3.49 -17.10 -0.03
C LYS A 144 2.76 -18.14 0.83
N ALA A 145 3.51 -18.92 1.61
CA ALA A 145 2.96 -19.97 2.48
C ALA A 145 2.01 -19.47 3.60
N GLN A 146 1.90 -18.15 3.80
CA GLN A 146 0.95 -17.52 4.72
C GLN A 146 -0.42 -17.25 4.06
N TYR A 147 -0.51 -17.36 2.74
CA TYR A 147 -1.68 -17.02 1.93
C TYR A 147 -2.27 -18.28 1.29
N LYS A 148 -3.60 -18.35 1.24
CA LYS A 148 -4.34 -19.40 0.55
C LYS A 148 -4.18 -19.22 -0.96
N GLU A 149 -3.88 -20.30 -1.68
CA GLU A 149 -4.04 -20.32 -3.15
C GLU A 149 -5.52 -20.54 -3.50
N VAL A 150 -6.02 -19.73 -4.44
CA VAL A 150 -7.35 -19.90 -5.04
C VAL A 150 -7.15 -19.99 -6.54
N ARG A 151 -7.55 -21.13 -7.12
CA ARG A 151 -7.51 -21.37 -8.56
C ARG A 151 -8.93 -21.31 -9.11
N GLN A 152 -9.17 -20.46 -10.10
CA GLN A 152 -10.46 -20.36 -10.74
C GLN A 152 -10.68 -21.61 -11.65
N PRO A 153 -11.87 -22.24 -11.64
CA PRO A 153 -12.13 -23.41 -12.49
C PRO A 153 -12.03 -23.07 -13.98
N CYS A 154 -11.36 -23.93 -14.77
CA CYS A 154 -11.21 -23.73 -16.22
C CYS A 154 -12.55 -23.60 -16.96
N LYS A 155 -13.57 -24.32 -16.47
CA LYS A 155 -14.96 -24.31 -16.94
C LYS A 155 -15.62 -22.93 -16.94
N GLU A 156 -15.21 -22.02 -16.06
CA GLU A 156 -15.75 -20.65 -16.06
C GLU A 156 -15.33 -19.83 -17.28
N CYS A 157 -14.29 -20.30 -17.99
CA CYS A 157 -13.65 -19.61 -19.11
C CYS A 157 -13.72 -20.40 -20.42
N TRP A 158 -13.89 -21.73 -20.35
CA TRP A 158 -14.02 -22.62 -21.50
C TRP A 158 -15.17 -23.61 -21.28
N GLU A 159 -16.23 -23.51 -22.07
CA GLU A 159 -17.43 -24.38 -21.96
C GLU A 159 -17.10 -25.87 -22.16
N ASP A 160 -16.05 -26.17 -22.93
CA ASP A 160 -15.58 -27.53 -23.26
C ASP A 160 -14.54 -28.08 -22.26
N CYS A 161 -14.26 -27.42 -21.12
CA CYS A 161 -13.33 -27.95 -20.12
C CYS A 161 -14.02 -29.02 -19.25
N GLU A 162 -13.64 -30.29 -19.44
CA GLU A 162 -13.97 -31.38 -18.50
C GLU A 162 -13.08 -31.28 -17.25
N GLU A 163 -13.70 -31.22 -16.06
CA GLU A 163 -13.02 -31.23 -14.76
C GLU A 163 -12.69 -32.68 -14.35
N GLU A 164 -11.42 -32.98 -14.00
CA GLU A 164 -10.97 -34.25 -13.38
C GLU A 164 -11.09 -34.25 -11.84
#